data_AF-A0A349HEF0-F1
#
_entry.id   AF-A0A349HEF0-F1
#
_cell.length_a   1.000
_cell.length_b   1.000
_cell.length_c   1.000
_cell.angle_alpha   90.00
_cell.angle_beta   90.00
_cell.angle_gamma   90.00
#
_symmetry.space_group_name_H-M   'P 1'
#
loop_
_entity.id
_entity.type
_entity.pdbx_description
1 polymer ?
#
loop_
_entity_poly.entity_id
_entity_poly.type
_entity_poly.pdbx_seq_one_letter_code
_entity_poly.pdbx_strand_id
1 'polypeptide(L)'
;MYQCQSCSKIVPAHIPSFQITVKTRFKSYPHRSEANWFKLTKADSLSKKSRWESRDDPGGSGAEIVKEIRVCPNCYQARKPPIRSKLPRKLPINPRLKRNSHHAFNQF
;
A
#
# COMPACT_ATOMS: atom_id res chain seq x y z
N MET A 1 -5.26 -24.07 19.65
CA MET A 1 -6.73 -24.01 19.56
C MET A 1 -7.16 -22.55 19.54
N TYR A 2 -8.24 -22.18 18.83
CA TYR A 2 -8.79 -20.81 18.83
C TYR A 2 -10.27 -20.79 18.44
N GLN A 3 -11.01 -19.72 18.77
CA GLN A 3 -12.38 -19.54 18.30
C GLN A 3 -12.39 -18.72 17.00
N CYS A 4 -13.06 -19.24 15.95
CA CYS A 4 -13.30 -18.49 14.73
C CYS A 4 -14.24 -17.30 15.01
N GLN A 5 -13.82 -16.07 14.74
CA GLN A 5 -14.63 -14.88 15.01
C GLN A 5 -15.76 -14.67 13.99
N SER A 6 -15.81 -15.47 12.90
CA SER A 6 -16.90 -15.41 11.92
C SER A 6 -18.00 -16.44 12.16
N CYS A 7 -17.69 -17.63 12.67
CA CYS A 7 -18.66 -18.72 12.85
C CYS A 7 -18.67 -19.30 14.27
N SER A 8 -17.89 -18.73 15.18
CA SER A 8 -17.80 -19.06 16.61
C SER A 8 -17.36 -20.49 16.94
N LYS A 9 -16.98 -21.32 15.94
CA LYS A 9 -16.46 -22.67 16.14
C LYS A 9 -15.08 -22.64 16.82
N ILE A 10 -14.87 -23.54 17.77
CA ILE A 10 -13.55 -23.82 18.33
C ILE A 10 -12.76 -24.67 17.33
N VAL A 11 -11.62 -24.16 16.91
CA VAL A 11 -10.70 -24.77 15.95
C VAL A 11 -9.56 -25.43 16.74
N PRO A 12 -9.27 -26.73 16.52
CA PRO A 12 -8.30 -27.48 17.29
C PRO A 12 -6.86 -26.98 17.08
N ALA A 13 -5.91 -27.55 17.82
CA ALA A 13 -4.49 -27.34 17.57
C ALA A 13 -4.10 -27.79 16.15
N HIS A 14 -2.99 -27.27 15.63
CA HIS A 14 -2.42 -27.59 14.32
C HIS A 14 -3.30 -27.25 13.09
N ILE A 15 -4.44 -26.58 13.27
CA ILE A 15 -5.19 -25.98 12.17
C ILE A 15 -4.81 -24.50 12.05
N PRO A 16 -4.42 -24.02 10.86
CA PRO A 16 -4.03 -22.64 10.66
C PRO A 16 -5.20 -21.69 10.92
N SER A 17 -4.87 -20.47 11.36
CA SER A 17 -5.81 -19.36 11.42
C SER A 17 -5.52 -18.36 10.34
N PHE A 18 -6.57 -17.85 9.71
CA PHE A 18 -6.49 -16.79 8.70
C PHE A 18 -7.03 -15.48 9.24
N GLN A 19 -6.63 -14.37 8.64
CA GLN A 19 -7.16 -13.05 8.92
C GLN A 19 -7.98 -12.54 7.73
N ILE A 20 -9.09 -11.90 8.03
CA ILE A 20 -9.92 -11.21 7.03
C ILE A 20 -10.12 -9.77 7.47
N THR A 21 -9.82 -8.85 6.58
CA THR A 21 -10.20 -7.44 6.71
C THR A 21 -11.72 -7.29 6.65
N VAL A 22 -12.32 -6.76 7.71
CA VAL A 22 -13.77 -6.47 7.77
C VAL A 22 -14.09 -4.98 7.70
N LYS A 23 -13.10 -4.12 7.98
CA LYS A 23 -13.26 -2.67 7.88
C LYS A 23 -11.99 -2.03 7.39
N THR A 24 -12.11 -1.15 6.42
CA THR A 24 -11.05 -0.26 5.94
C THR A 24 -11.47 1.20 6.10
N ARG A 25 -10.50 2.11 6.09
CA ARG A 25 -10.74 3.56 6.01
C ARG A 25 -9.72 4.19 5.08
N PHE A 26 -10.08 5.29 4.44
CA PHE A 26 -9.10 6.12 3.76
C PHE A 26 -8.34 6.99 4.76
N LYS A 27 -7.04 7.17 4.54
CA LYS A 27 -6.18 8.05 5.33
C LYS A 27 -5.21 8.78 4.42
N SER A 28 -4.97 10.04 4.75
CA SER A 28 -3.90 10.85 4.20
C SER A 28 -2.77 10.95 5.24
N TYR A 29 -1.54 10.83 4.78
CA TYR A 29 -0.31 10.88 5.56
C TYR A 29 0.47 12.13 5.15
N PRO A 30 0.83 12.99 6.11
CA PRO A 30 1.62 14.18 5.81
C PRO A 30 3.07 13.81 5.47
N HIS A 31 3.78 14.77 4.88
CA HIS A 31 5.23 14.72 4.73
C HIS A 31 5.92 14.56 6.09
N ARG A 32 6.96 13.73 6.16
CA ARG A 32 7.79 13.51 7.35
C ARG A 32 9.27 13.59 6.99
N SER A 33 9.97 14.59 7.52
CA SER A 33 11.43 14.71 7.34
C SER A 33 12.18 13.61 8.09
N GLU A 34 13.27 13.12 7.52
CA GLU A 34 14.20 12.13 8.11
C GLU A 34 13.53 10.84 8.63
N ALA A 35 12.39 10.46 8.05
CA ALA A 35 11.55 9.37 8.56
C ALA A 35 12.18 7.97 8.42
N ASN A 36 13.04 7.77 7.42
CA ASN A 36 13.59 6.46 7.08
C ASN A 36 15.11 6.44 7.24
N TRP A 37 15.63 5.70 8.21
CA TRP A 37 17.07 5.54 8.45
C TRP A 37 17.58 4.23 7.85
N PHE A 38 18.67 4.30 7.09
CA PHE A 38 19.28 3.14 6.46
C PHE A 38 20.80 3.17 6.60
N LYS A 39 21.38 1.98 6.78
CA LYS A 39 22.82 1.80 6.86
C LYS A 39 23.34 1.58 5.44
N LEU A 40 24.11 2.54 4.95
CA LEU A 40 24.81 2.41 3.68
C LEU A 40 26.10 1.65 3.90
N THR A 41 26.16 0.42 3.37
CA THR A 41 27.42 -0.27 3.12
C THR A 41 27.89 0.16 1.74
N LYS A 42 28.87 1.07 1.68
CA LYS A 42 29.47 1.44 0.40
C LYS A 42 30.23 0.23 -0.14
N ALA A 43 29.81 -0.31 -1.28
CA ALA A 43 30.55 -1.36 -2.00
C ALA A 43 31.81 -0.79 -2.69
N ASP A 44 31.75 0.48 -3.16
CA ASP A 44 32.73 1.03 -4.11
C ASP A 44 33.56 2.21 -3.60
N SER A 45 33.98 2.21 -2.33
CA SER A 45 35.00 3.19 -1.91
C SER A 45 35.97 2.56 -0.93
N LEU A 46 37.24 2.89 -1.10
CA LEU A 46 38.42 2.40 -0.38
C LEU A 46 38.33 2.34 1.16
N SER A 47 37.25 2.85 1.76
CA SER A 47 36.94 2.71 3.18
C SER A 47 35.71 1.81 3.38
N LYS A 48 35.91 0.62 3.96
CA LYS A 48 34.86 -0.30 4.46
C LYS A 48 34.07 0.26 5.67
N LYS A 49 33.81 1.56 5.72
CA LYS A 49 33.08 2.20 6.83
C LYS A 49 31.63 2.38 6.43
N SER A 50 30.74 1.69 7.14
CA SER A 50 29.30 1.90 7.01
C SER A 50 28.90 3.24 7.63
N ARG A 51 28.02 3.99 6.97
CA ARG A 51 27.41 5.21 7.50
C ARG A 51 25.89 5.08 7.59
N TRP A 52 25.28 5.75 8.54
CA TRP A 52 23.83 5.91 8.61
C TRP A 52 23.42 7.14 7.82
N GLU A 53 22.35 7.03 7.04
CA GLU A 53 21.74 8.13 6.29
C GLU A 53 20.22 8.07 6.49
N SER A 54 19.58 9.23 6.61
CA SER A 54 18.13 9.36 6.70
C SER A 54 17.55 9.86 5.37
N ARG A 55 16.30 9.50 5.08
CA ARG A 55 15.51 10.01 3.95
C ARG A 55 14.14 10.44 4.42
N ASP A 56 13.66 11.52 3.81
CA ASP A 56 12.31 12.03 3.99
C ASP A 56 11.28 11.05 3.41
N ASP A 57 10.11 11.03 4.03
CA ASP A 57 8.91 10.39 3.53
C ASP A 57 7.97 11.50 3.01
N PRO A 58 7.68 11.55 1.70
CA PRO A 58 6.81 12.59 1.14
C PRO A 58 5.37 12.51 1.63
N GLY A 59 4.98 11.42 2.32
CA GLY A 59 3.61 11.14 2.67
C GLY A 59 2.82 10.59 1.49
N GLY A 60 1.49 10.69 1.56
CA GLY A 60 0.60 10.19 0.52
C GLY A 60 -0.79 9.84 1.06
N SER A 61 -1.61 9.18 0.26
CA SER A 61 -2.96 8.76 0.68
C SER A 61 -3.24 7.32 0.29
N GLY A 62 -3.95 6.59 1.14
CA GLY A 62 -4.27 5.19 0.90
C GLY A 62 -5.42 4.67 1.76
N ALA A 63 -5.78 3.41 1.54
CA ALA A 63 -6.72 2.69 2.40
C ALA A 63 -5.94 1.93 3.49
N GLU A 64 -6.31 2.17 4.74
CA GLU A 64 -5.83 1.39 5.89
C GLU A 64 -6.83 0.32 6.26
N ILE A 65 -6.31 -0.80 6.76
CA ILE A 65 -7.11 -1.81 7.44
C ILE A 65 -7.37 -1.31 8.87
N VAL A 66 -8.65 -1.16 9.22
CA VAL A 66 -9.10 -0.70 10.55
C VAL A 66 -9.44 -1.85 11.46
N LYS A 67 -10.04 -2.92 10.91
CA LYS A 67 -10.44 -4.09 11.67
C LYS A 67 -10.26 -5.34 10.85
N GLU A 68 -9.67 -6.33 11.49
CA GLU A 68 -9.53 -7.69 11.00
C GLU A 68 -10.17 -8.67 11.97
N ILE A 69 -10.59 -9.80 11.45
CA ILE A 69 -11.07 -10.92 12.25
C ILE A 69 -10.27 -12.18 11.93
N ARG A 70 -10.03 -12.99 12.96
CA ARG A 70 -9.40 -14.30 12.87
C ARG A 70 -10.45 -15.36 12.55
N VAL A 71 -10.23 -16.14 11.51
CA VAL A 71 -11.20 -17.11 10.99
C VAL A 71 -10.59 -18.48 10.70
N CYS A 72 -11.46 -19.49 10.65
CA CYS A 72 -11.10 -20.85 10.23
C CYS A 72 -10.90 -20.94 8.70
N PRO A 73 -10.25 -22.02 8.20
CA PRO A 73 -10.01 -22.22 6.77
C PRO A 73 -11.29 -22.12 5.92
N ASN A 74 -12.39 -22.70 6.39
CA ASN A 74 -13.66 -22.70 5.66
C ASN A 74 -14.24 -21.29 5.52
N CYS A 75 -14.25 -20.51 6.60
CA CYS A 75 -14.72 -19.13 6.58
C CYS A 75 -13.80 -18.23 5.73
N TYR A 76 -12.50 -18.52 5.69
CA TYR A 76 -11.56 -17.81 4.81
C TYR A 76 -11.86 -18.06 3.33
N GLN A 77 -12.08 -19.32 2.95
CA GLN A 77 -12.40 -19.67 1.56
C GLN A 77 -13.75 -19.08 1.11
N ALA A 78 -14.78 -19.14 1.96
CA ALA A 78 -16.10 -18.59 1.65
C ALA A 78 -16.12 -17.06 1.44
N ARG A 79 -15.15 -16.34 2.04
CA ARG A 79 -15.06 -14.87 1.99
C ARG A 79 -13.97 -14.35 1.06
N LYS A 80 -13.26 -15.21 0.32
CA LYS A 80 -12.31 -14.72 -0.71
C LYS A 80 -13.06 -13.70 -1.56
N PRO A 81 -12.67 -12.40 -1.55
CA PRO A 81 -13.23 -11.49 -2.54
C PRO A 81 -12.92 -12.10 -3.91
N PRO A 82 -13.82 -11.98 -4.91
CA PRO A 82 -13.44 -12.35 -6.28
C PRO A 82 -12.11 -11.67 -6.53
N ILE A 83 -11.10 -12.48 -6.95
CA ILE A 83 -9.75 -12.01 -7.29
C ILE A 83 -9.97 -10.67 -7.95
N ARG A 84 -9.50 -9.55 -7.34
CA ARG A 84 -9.67 -8.21 -7.92
C ARG A 84 -9.18 -8.33 -9.35
N SER A 85 -10.10 -8.48 -10.30
CA SER A 85 -9.82 -8.75 -11.69
C SER A 85 -9.17 -7.47 -12.13
N LYS A 86 -7.83 -7.50 -12.18
CA LYS A 86 -6.92 -6.43 -12.56
C LYS A 86 -7.69 -5.19 -13.02
N LEU A 87 -7.99 -4.26 -12.11
CA LEU A 87 -8.45 -2.92 -12.53
C LEU A 87 -7.46 -2.47 -13.61
N PRO A 88 -7.91 -2.11 -14.82
CA PRO A 88 -7.01 -1.78 -15.90
C PRO A 88 -6.08 -0.67 -15.42
N ARG A 89 -4.77 -0.93 -15.44
CA ARG A 89 -3.73 -0.04 -14.87
C ARG A 89 -3.60 1.31 -15.58
N LYS A 90 -4.46 1.63 -16.52
CA LYS A 90 -4.43 2.89 -17.27
C LYS A 90 -5.87 3.34 -17.52
N LEU A 91 -6.30 4.38 -16.82
CA LEU A 91 -7.30 5.27 -17.41
C LEU A 91 -6.65 5.83 -18.69
N PRO A 92 -7.32 5.82 -19.85
CA PRO A 92 -6.77 6.44 -21.04
C PRO A 92 -6.58 7.92 -20.75
N ILE A 93 -5.32 8.35 -20.73
CA ILE A 93 -4.97 9.77 -20.77
C ILE A 93 -5.52 10.25 -22.11
N ASN A 94 -6.60 11.03 -22.06
CA ASN A 94 -7.20 11.61 -23.25
C ASN A 94 -6.17 12.60 -23.83
N PRO A 95 -5.54 12.34 -25.00
CA PRO A 95 -4.44 13.19 -25.50
C PRO A 95 -4.93 14.54 -26.04
N ARG A 96 -6.24 14.80 -25.97
CA ARG A 96 -6.92 15.87 -26.72
C ARG A 96 -7.10 17.18 -25.95
N LEU A 97 -6.17 17.50 -25.05
CA LEU A 97 -5.94 18.85 -24.53
C LEU A 97 -4.52 19.33 -24.88
N LYS A 98 -4.11 19.12 -26.13
CA LYS A 98 -3.08 19.93 -26.80
C LYS A 98 -3.72 20.61 -28.00
N ARG A 99 -4.04 21.89 -27.83
CA ARG A 99 -4.42 22.93 -28.82
C ARG A 99 -4.99 24.07 -27.98
N ASN A 100 -4.60 25.34 -28.00
CA ASN A 100 -3.65 26.13 -28.77
C ASN A 100 -3.43 27.41 -27.94
N SER A 101 -2.18 27.84 -27.75
CA SER A 101 -1.91 29.24 -27.40
C SER A 101 -0.58 29.66 -28.04
N HIS A 102 -0.50 29.52 -29.36
CA HIS A 102 0.31 30.40 -30.18
C HIS A 102 -0.62 31.51 -30.64
N HIS A 103 -0.57 32.66 -29.97
CA HIS A 103 -0.85 33.93 -30.63
C HIS A 103 0.33 34.84 -30.34
N ALA A 104 1.19 34.94 -31.35
CA ALA A 104 2.05 36.09 -31.54
C ALA A 104 1.18 37.33 -31.73
N PHE A 105 1.50 38.40 -31.03
CA PHE A 105 1.22 39.76 -31.48
C PHE A 105 2.40 40.64 -31.00
N ASN A 106 3.40 40.73 -31.87
CA ASN A 106 4.22 41.92 -32.00
C ASN A 106 3.42 42.90 -32.86
N GLN A 107 3.18 44.11 -32.35
CA GLN A 107 3.04 45.38 -33.09
C GLN A 107 2.60 46.44 -32.07
N PHE A 108 3.55 47.23 -31.53
CA PHE A 108 3.77 48.65 -31.80
C PHE A 108 5.08 49.08 -31.13
#